data_AF-A0A0F3MMK0-F1
#
_entry.id   AF-A0A0F3MMK0-F1
#
_cell.length_a   1.000
_cell.length_b   1.000
_cell.length_c   1.000
_cell.angle_alpha   90.00
_cell.angle_beta   90.00
_cell.angle_gamma   90.00
#
_symmetry.space_group_name_H-M   'P 1'
#
loop_
_entity.id
_entity.type
_entity.pdbx_description
1 polymer ?
#
loop_
_entity_poly.entity_id
_entity_poly.type
_entity_poly.pdbx_seq_one_letter_code
_entity_poly.pdbx_strand_id
1 'polypeptide(L)'
;MNIFVLHKDSQIAAEMLCDKHIVKMPLETAQLLCSVFLVALSNSNSLVSTTNCDIIVPYKLTHCNHPCSIWARSSRGNFNWLRKHGRALCKEYTYRYKKKHKSETVIDWCDSNKDVLIFQIDEIQDFVQALPEHYKCSDAVSAYREYYLHEKLRFARWEKCRKAPNWITI
;
A
#
# COMPACT_ATOMS: atom_id res chain seq x y z
N MET A 1 0.46 7.78 7.15
CA MET A 1 0.38 6.93 5.95
C MET A 1 -0.02 5.54 6.41
N ASN A 2 -0.96 4.86 5.77
CA ASN A 2 -1.35 3.51 6.20
C ASN A 2 -1.60 2.64 4.97
N ILE A 3 -1.44 1.32 5.05
CA ILE A 3 -1.74 0.40 3.94
C ILE A 3 -3.18 -0.13 4.05
N PHE A 4 -3.75 -0.19 5.27
CA PHE A 4 -5.07 -0.78 5.54
C PHE A 4 -5.21 -2.20 4.96
N VAL A 5 -4.47 -3.16 5.53
CA VAL A 5 -4.46 -4.55 5.07
C VAL A 5 -5.74 -5.26 5.49
N LEU A 6 -6.86 -5.04 4.79
CA LEU A 6 -8.18 -5.63 5.09
C LEU A 6 -8.34 -7.09 4.64
N HIS A 7 -7.37 -7.58 3.84
CA HIS A 7 -7.31 -8.94 3.35
C HIS A 7 -5.87 -9.30 2.93
N LYS A 8 -5.50 -10.59 2.97
CA LYS A 8 -4.17 -11.07 2.55
C LYS A 8 -3.97 -10.98 1.04
N ASP A 9 -5.03 -11.18 0.26
CA ASP A 9 -5.02 -10.88 -1.18
C ASP A 9 -5.12 -9.36 -1.42
N SER A 10 -4.17 -8.82 -2.17
CA SER A 10 -4.03 -7.39 -2.43
C SER A 10 -5.19 -6.77 -3.20
N GLN A 11 -5.84 -7.53 -4.09
CA GLN A 11 -6.96 -7.03 -4.85
C GLN A 11 -8.20 -6.97 -3.96
N ILE A 12 -8.51 -8.06 -3.25
CA ILE A 12 -9.63 -8.11 -2.31
C ILE A 12 -9.48 -7.01 -1.24
N ALA A 13 -8.26 -6.78 -0.74
CA ALA A 13 -7.99 -5.71 0.21
C ALA A 13 -8.38 -4.33 -0.35
N ALA A 14 -8.06 -4.05 -1.64
CA ALA A 14 -8.43 -2.80 -2.29
C ALA A 14 -9.95 -2.69 -2.47
N GLU A 15 -10.61 -3.77 -2.91
CA GLU A 15 -12.07 -3.81 -3.07
C GLU A 15 -12.82 -3.55 -1.76
N MET A 16 -12.28 -4.02 -0.63
CA MET A 16 -12.88 -3.82 0.69
C MET A 16 -12.79 -2.39 1.21
N LEU A 17 -11.89 -1.55 0.70
CA LEU A 17 -11.77 -0.17 1.18
C LEU A 17 -13.00 0.66 0.84
N CYS A 18 -13.33 1.61 1.72
CA CYS A 18 -14.43 2.54 1.50
C CYS A 18 -14.07 3.58 0.45
N ASP A 19 -15.09 4.19 -0.14
CA ASP A 19 -14.97 5.12 -1.25
C ASP A 19 -13.99 6.26 -0.96
N LYS A 20 -14.03 6.83 0.25
CA LYS A 20 -13.11 7.90 0.67
C LYS A 20 -11.65 7.46 0.66
N HIS A 21 -11.37 6.22 1.05
CA HIS A 21 -10.00 5.69 1.02
C HIS A 21 -9.54 5.42 -0.40
N ILE A 22 -10.39 4.93 -1.30
CA ILE A 22 -10.04 4.74 -2.72
C ILE A 22 -9.56 6.05 -3.38
N VAL A 23 -10.01 7.23 -2.92
CA VAL A 23 -9.51 8.52 -3.40
C VAL A 23 -8.09 8.83 -2.92
N LYS A 24 -7.73 8.47 -1.68
CA LYS A 24 -6.47 8.88 -1.05
C LYS A 24 -5.36 7.83 -1.16
N MET A 25 -5.74 6.57 -1.06
CA MET A 25 -4.84 5.42 -0.95
C MET A 25 -3.90 5.21 -2.15
N PRO A 26 -4.30 5.47 -3.41
CA PRO A 26 -3.35 5.36 -4.51
C PRO A 26 -2.16 6.33 -4.38
N LEU A 27 -2.38 7.56 -3.90
CA LEU A 27 -1.30 8.53 -3.68
C LEU A 27 -0.34 8.07 -2.57
N GLU A 28 -0.87 7.67 -1.42
CA GLU A 28 -0.06 7.15 -0.30
C GLU A 28 0.72 5.88 -0.72
N THR A 29 0.10 5.00 -1.50
CA THR A 29 0.75 3.80 -2.02
C THR A 29 1.89 4.13 -2.99
N ALA A 30 1.68 5.08 -3.90
CA ALA A 30 2.72 5.54 -4.82
C ALA A 30 3.90 6.16 -4.07
N GLN A 31 3.65 6.94 -3.00
CA GLN A 31 4.71 7.49 -2.15
C GLN A 31 5.51 6.39 -1.45
N LEU A 32 4.85 5.36 -0.91
CA LEU A 32 5.51 4.20 -0.32
C LEU A 32 6.37 3.44 -1.33
N LEU A 33 5.87 3.19 -2.54
CA LEU A 33 6.61 2.50 -3.60
C LEU A 33 7.85 3.31 -4.03
N CYS A 34 7.70 4.61 -4.29
CA CYS A 34 8.82 5.50 -4.61
C CYS A 34 9.86 5.54 -3.49
N SER A 35 9.43 5.45 -2.21
CA SER A 35 10.37 5.42 -1.09
C SER A 35 11.33 4.22 -1.15
N VAL A 36 10.88 3.07 -1.69
CA VAL A 36 11.73 1.87 -1.85
C VAL A 36 12.87 2.15 -2.83
N PHE A 37 12.56 2.75 -4.00
CA PHE A 37 13.56 3.13 -5.00
C PHE A 37 14.55 4.16 -4.46
N LEU A 38 14.07 5.18 -3.75
CA LEU A 38 14.94 6.23 -3.20
C LEU A 38 15.88 5.71 -2.12
N VAL A 39 15.42 4.77 -1.28
CA VAL A 39 16.28 4.11 -0.29
C VAL A 39 17.29 3.18 -0.97
N ALA A 40 16.89 2.48 -2.04
CA ALA A 40 17.81 1.66 -2.82
C ALA A 40 18.94 2.49 -3.45
N LEU A 41 18.63 3.71 -3.92
CA LEU A 41 19.61 4.64 -4.50
C LEU A 41 20.59 5.23 -3.48
N SER A 42 20.18 5.41 -2.21
CA SER A 42 21.02 6.06 -1.21
C SER A 42 22.17 5.19 -0.68
N ASN A 43 22.33 3.94 -1.18
CA ASN A 43 23.40 2.97 -0.84
C ASN A 43 23.68 2.79 0.67
N SER A 44 22.70 3.11 1.50
CA SER A 44 22.82 3.11 2.95
C SER A 44 22.39 1.76 3.52
N ASN A 45 23.31 0.79 3.59
CA ASN A 45 23.21 -0.49 4.33
C ASN A 45 21.77 -1.05 4.49
N SER A 46 21.03 -1.12 3.38
CA SER A 46 19.58 -1.34 3.37
C SER A 46 19.25 -2.73 2.86
N LEU A 47 18.09 -3.25 3.31
CA LEU A 47 17.49 -4.52 2.85
C LEU A 47 17.16 -4.53 1.34
N VAL A 48 17.31 -3.38 0.69
CA VAL A 48 17.10 -3.17 -0.74
C VAL A 48 18.23 -2.31 -1.32
N SER A 49 18.67 -2.66 -2.53
CA SER A 49 19.63 -1.92 -3.36
C SER A 49 19.13 -1.89 -4.81
N THR A 50 19.85 -1.23 -5.72
CA THR A 50 19.47 -1.12 -7.14
C THR A 50 20.64 -1.41 -8.07
N THR A 51 20.38 -2.04 -9.21
CA THR A 51 21.38 -2.23 -10.29
C THR A 51 21.55 -0.98 -11.16
N ASN A 52 20.63 -0.02 -11.06
CA ASN A 52 20.63 1.21 -11.84
C ASN A 52 20.58 2.42 -10.90
N CYS A 53 21.65 3.23 -10.91
CA CYS A 53 21.77 4.44 -10.08
C CYS A 53 21.23 5.71 -10.75
N ASP A 54 20.89 5.65 -12.04
CA ASP A 54 20.47 6.82 -12.85
C ASP A 54 18.94 6.95 -12.95
N ILE A 55 18.19 6.09 -12.25
CA ILE A 55 16.73 6.14 -12.25
C ILE A 55 16.21 7.42 -11.57
N ILE A 56 15.33 8.15 -12.25
CA ILE A 56 14.67 9.34 -11.70
C ILE A 56 13.33 8.93 -11.09
N VAL A 57 13.26 8.89 -9.76
CA VAL A 57 12.05 8.48 -9.04
C VAL A 57 11.00 9.60 -9.08
N PRO A 58 9.74 9.34 -9.49
CA PRO A 58 8.75 10.39 -9.76
C PRO A 58 8.31 11.23 -8.54
N TYR A 59 8.26 10.62 -7.35
CA TYR A 59 7.89 11.30 -6.11
C TYR A 59 9.09 11.42 -5.17
N LYS A 60 9.16 12.53 -4.44
CA LYS A 60 10.18 12.77 -3.41
C LYS A 60 10.02 11.81 -2.22
N LEU A 61 11.11 11.56 -1.50
CA LEU A 61 11.11 10.71 -0.32
C LEU A 61 10.22 11.34 0.76
N THR A 62 9.27 10.56 1.27
CA THR A 62 8.45 10.95 2.43
C THR A 62 8.43 9.82 3.45
N HIS A 63 8.36 10.17 4.73
CA HIS A 63 8.11 9.23 5.82
C HIS A 63 9.00 7.97 5.80
N CYS A 64 10.31 8.10 5.50
CA CYS A 64 11.22 6.97 5.31
C CYS A 64 11.28 6.00 6.51
N ASN A 65 11.14 6.53 7.73
CA ASN A 65 11.16 5.78 8.98
C ASN A 65 9.78 5.33 9.44
N HIS A 66 8.72 5.62 8.67
CA HIS A 66 7.38 5.16 9.02
C HIS A 66 7.27 3.63 8.86
N PRO A 67 6.55 2.93 9.75
CA PRO A 67 6.46 1.46 9.72
C PRO A 67 6.06 0.89 8.34
N CYS A 68 5.07 1.48 7.67
CA CYS A 68 4.69 1.08 6.30
C CYS A 68 5.81 1.25 5.26
N SER A 69 6.64 2.30 5.37
CA SER A 69 7.76 2.52 4.45
C SER A 69 8.87 1.51 4.68
N ILE A 70 9.11 1.13 5.94
CA ILE A 70 10.06 0.08 6.32
C ILE A 70 9.57 -1.27 5.79
N TRP A 71 8.31 -1.59 6.04
CA TRP A 71 7.69 -2.83 5.58
C TRP A 71 7.76 -2.97 4.06
N ALA A 72 7.43 -1.91 3.31
CA ALA A 72 7.45 -1.92 1.85
C ALA A 72 8.82 -2.28 1.25
N ARG A 73 9.92 -1.90 1.91
CA ARG A 73 11.30 -2.16 1.44
C ARG A 73 11.97 -3.38 2.09
N SER A 74 11.32 -4.03 3.04
CA SER A 74 11.94 -5.11 3.81
C SER A 74 12.12 -6.41 3.02
N SER A 75 11.29 -6.66 2.01
CA SER A 75 11.41 -7.81 1.12
C SER A 75 10.77 -7.57 -0.25
N ARG A 76 11.14 -8.40 -1.23
CA ARG A 76 10.54 -8.43 -2.56
C ARG A 76 9.06 -8.76 -2.48
N GLY A 77 8.68 -9.68 -1.60
CA GLY A 77 7.29 -10.07 -1.35
C GLY A 77 6.42 -8.89 -0.91
N ASN A 78 6.91 -8.07 0.02
CA ASN A 78 6.18 -6.90 0.52
C ASN A 78 6.02 -5.84 -0.55
N PHE A 79 7.11 -5.51 -1.26
CA PHE A 79 7.07 -4.58 -2.38
C PHE A 79 6.07 -5.03 -3.44
N ASN A 80 6.11 -6.32 -3.82
CA ASN A 80 5.21 -6.89 -4.81
C ASN A 80 3.75 -6.86 -4.36
N TRP A 81 3.47 -7.16 -3.09
CA TRP A 81 2.12 -7.06 -2.54
C TRP A 81 1.61 -5.62 -2.62
N LEU A 82 2.41 -4.65 -2.17
CA LEU A 82 2.06 -3.23 -2.19
C LEU A 82 1.83 -2.71 -3.61
N ARG A 83 2.67 -3.14 -4.55
CA ARG A 83 2.55 -2.79 -5.97
C ARG A 83 1.27 -3.33 -6.59
N LYS A 84 0.95 -4.61 -6.34
CA LYS A 84 -0.31 -5.22 -6.78
C LYS A 84 -1.52 -4.52 -6.14
N HIS A 85 -1.43 -4.19 -4.86
CA HIS A 85 -2.46 -3.43 -4.14
C HIS A 85 -2.64 -2.03 -4.73
N GLY A 86 -1.56 -1.30 -5.00
CA GLY A 86 -1.60 0.01 -5.67
C GLY A 86 -2.30 -0.02 -7.02
N ARG A 87 -1.97 -1.01 -7.86
CA ARG A 87 -2.66 -1.22 -9.15
C ARG A 87 -4.15 -1.52 -8.95
N ALA A 88 -4.49 -2.35 -7.97
CA ALA A 88 -5.89 -2.66 -7.64
C ALA A 88 -6.65 -1.42 -7.12
N LEU A 89 -6.02 -0.58 -6.31
CA LEU A 89 -6.58 0.70 -5.84
C LEU A 89 -6.90 1.64 -7.02
N CYS A 90 -6.00 1.74 -8.01
CA CYS A 90 -6.25 2.54 -9.21
C CYS A 90 -7.40 1.98 -10.04
N LYS A 91 -7.47 0.65 -10.22
CA LYS A 91 -8.60 -0.01 -10.89
C LYS A 91 -9.91 0.26 -10.17
N GLU A 92 -9.94 0.15 -8.84
CA GLU A 92 -11.10 0.49 -8.03
C GLU A 92 -11.47 1.97 -8.17
N TYR A 93 -10.50 2.88 -8.17
CA TYR A 93 -10.77 4.30 -8.40
C TYR A 93 -11.45 4.54 -9.75
N THR A 94 -10.94 3.95 -10.83
CA THR A 94 -11.56 4.05 -12.15
C THR A 94 -12.93 3.39 -12.20
N TYR A 95 -13.09 2.22 -11.59
CA TYR A 95 -14.37 1.53 -11.52
C TYR A 95 -15.44 2.37 -10.80
N ARG A 96 -15.11 2.92 -9.63
CA ARG A 96 -16.04 3.64 -8.74
C ARG A 96 -16.28 5.09 -9.14
N TYR A 97 -15.27 5.77 -9.67
CA TYR A 97 -15.30 7.22 -9.96
C TYR A 97 -15.28 7.56 -11.45
N LYS A 98 -15.15 6.56 -12.34
CA LYS A 98 -15.11 6.73 -13.81
C LYS A 98 -14.03 7.70 -14.28
N LYS A 99 -12.92 7.77 -13.54
CA LYS A 99 -11.76 8.64 -13.80
C LYS A 99 -10.46 7.88 -13.57
N LYS A 100 -9.38 8.30 -14.22
CA LYS A 100 -8.04 7.79 -13.95
C LYS A 100 -7.44 8.47 -12.73
N HIS A 101 -6.86 7.72 -11.79
CA HIS A 101 -6.19 8.34 -10.64
C HIS A 101 -4.83 8.91 -11.08
N LYS A 102 -4.47 10.12 -10.65
CA LYS A 102 -3.21 10.77 -11.08
C LYS A 102 -1.96 9.94 -10.73
N SER A 103 -1.96 9.29 -9.56
CA SER A 103 -0.85 8.45 -9.11
C SER A 103 -0.74 7.10 -9.81
N GLU A 104 -1.69 6.73 -10.68
CA GLU A 104 -1.60 5.48 -11.45
C GLU A 104 -0.37 5.46 -12.34
N THR A 105 -0.01 6.58 -12.96
CA THR A 105 1.21 6.67 -13.78
C THR A 105 2.49 6.45 -12.97
N VAL A 106 2.50 6.85 -11.69
CA VAL A 106 3.63 6.65 -10.78
C VAL A 106 3.71 5.19 -10.32
N ILE A 107 2.56 4.56 -10.06
CA ILE A 107 2.49 3.14 -9.72
C ILE A 107 2.93 2.28 -10.93
N ASP A 108 2.51 2.65 -12.14
CA ASP A 108 2.96 2.02 -13.38
C ASP A 108 4.45 2.19 -13.58
N TRP A 109 5.00 3.38 -13.31
CA TRP A 109 6.45 3.60 -13.34
C TRP A 109 7.18 2.67 -12.35
N CYS A 110 6.67 2.53 -11.12
CA CYS A 110 7.25 1.63 -10.11
C CYS A 110 7.20 0.16 -10.57
N ASP A 111 6.15 -0.24 -11.30
CA ASP A 111 6.03 -1.59 -11.84
C ASP A 111 7.00 -1.85 -12.98
N SER A 112 7.11 -0.91 -13.93
CA SER A 112 8.04 -1.03 -15.05
C SER A 112 9.51 -1.04 -14.64
N ASN A 113 9.83 -0.45 -13.47
CA ASN A 113 11.20 -0.39 -12.96
C ASN A 113 11.46 -1.40 -11.83
N LYS A 114 10.52 -2.28 -11.48
CA LYS A 114 10.67 -3.19 -10.34
C LYS A 114 11.91 -4.09 -10.41
N ASP A 115 12.34 -4.44 -11.62
CA ASP A 115 13.41 -5.43 -11.84
C ASP A 115 14.81 -4.83 -11.63
N VAL A 116 14.95 -3.51 -11.47
CA VAL A 116 16.22 -2.92 -11.05
C VAL A 116 16.46 -3.06 -9.54
N LEU A 117 15.42 -3.34 -8.75
CA LEU A 117 15.53 -3.48 -7.30
C LEU A 117 16.04 -4.87 -6.92
N ILE A 118 17.09 -4.90 -6.11
CA ILE A 118 17.63 -6.12 -5.49
C ILE A 118 17.23 -6.11 -4.02
N PHE A 119 16.42 -7.07 -3.61
CA PHE A 119 16.03 -7.29 -2.22
C PHE A 119 16.84 -8.44 -1.62
N GLN A 120 17.18 -8.34 -0.34
CA GLN A 120 17.86 -9.40 0.40
C GLN A 120 16.92 -10.57 0.78
N ILE A 121 15.62 -10.30 0.87
CA ILE A 121 14.59 -11.26 1.28
C ILE A 121 13.53 -11.30 0.18
N ASP A 122 13.11 -12.50 -0.20
CA ASP A 122 12.15 -12.70 -1.29
C ASP A 122 10.73 -12.94 -0.78
N GLU A 123 10.62 -13.60 0.36
CA GLU A 123 9.37 -13.97 1.00
C GLU A 123 8.61 -12.74 1.50
N ILE A 124 7.28 -12.80 1.43
CA ILE A 124 6.44 -11.79 2.09
C ILE A 124 6.67 -11.89 3.61
N GLN A 125 6.88 -10.74 4.24
CA GLN A 125 7.01 -10.61 5.69
C GLN A 125 5.67 -10.22 6.29
N ASP A 126 5.52 -10.43 7.59
CA ASP A 126 4.29 -10.10 8.32
C ASP A 126 3.86 -8.65 8.08
N PHE A 127 2.57 -8.47 7.82
CA PHE A 127 2.00 -7.15 7.56
C PHE A 127 2.18 -6.22 8.77
N VAL A 128 2.78 -5.07 8.52
CA VAL A 128 2.98 -4.06 9.57
C VAL A 128 1.66 -3.47 10.04
N GLN A 129 1.50 -3.36 11.35
CA GLN A 129 0.33 -2.80 12.01
C GLN A 129 0.58 -1.35 12.41
N ALA A 130 0.40 -0.43 11.45
CA ALA A 130 0.51 1.01 11.67
C ALA A 130 -0.79 1.58 12.29
N LEU A 131 -1.13 1.08 13.48
CA LEU A 131 -2.38 1.35 14.19
C LEU A 131 -2.11 1.54 15.71
N PRO A 132 -3.05 2.15 16.46
CA PRO A 132 -2.93 2.30 17.92
C PRO A 132 -2.74 0.95 18.62
N GLU A 133 -2.00 0.94 19.72
CA GLU A 133 -1.56 -0.30 20.39
C GLU A 133 -2.72 -1.24 20.77
N HIS A 134 -3.84 -0.69 21.23
CA HIS A 134 -5.00 -1.47 21.65
C HIS A 134 -5.74 -2.19 20.50
N TYR A 135 -5.47 -1.86 19.24
CA TYR A 135 -6.01 -2.60 18.10
C TYR A 135 -5.03 -3.66 17.58
N LYS A 136 -3.76 -3.65 18.02
CA LYS A 136 -2.76 -4.60 17.50
C LYS A 136 -3.03 -6.00 18.04
N CYS A 137 -2.87 -6.99 17.17
CA CYS A 137 -2.98 -8.41 17.55
C CYS A 137 -2.09 -9.29 16.67
N SER A 138 -2.14 -10.61 16.86
CA SER A 138 -1.32 -11.56 16.09
C SER A 138 -1.69 -11.64 14.60
N ASP A 139 -2.92 -11.28 14.23
CA ASP A 139 -3.37 -11.26 12.83
C ASP A 139 -3.62 -9.83 12.36
N ALA A 140 -2.73 -9.33 11.49
CA ALA A 140 -2.82 -7.95 11.01
C ALA A 140 -4.14 -7.64 10.29
N VAL A 141 -4.74 -8.62 9.60
CA VAL A 141 -6.03 -8.42 8.91
C VAL A 141 -7.14 -8.15 9.92
N SER A 142 -7.20 -8.94 10.97
CA SER A 142 -8.15 -8.76 12.08
C SER A 142 -7.93 -7.41 12.76
N ALA A 143 -6.69 -7.07 13.10
CA ALA A 143 -6.34 -5.76 13.67
C ALA A 143 -6.81 -4.58 12.80
N TYR A 144 -6.58 -4.66 11.48
CA TYR A 144 -7.01 -3.62 10.55
C TYR A 144 -8.53 -3.53 10.38
N ARG A 145 -9.24 -4.66 10.41
CA ARG A 145 -10.71 -4.69 10.36
C ARG A 145 -11.32 -4.08 11.62
N GLU A 146 -10.82 -4.45 12.80
CA GLU A 146 -11.24 -3.86 14.07
C GLU A 146 -11.01 -2.35 14.09
N TYR A 147 -9.82 -1.90 13.66
CA TYR A 147 -9.53 -0.47 13.50
C TYR A 147 -10.49 0.20 12.51
N TYR A 148 -10.88 -0.49 11.44
CA TYR A 148 -11.84 0.05 10.47
C TYR A 148 -13.25 0.22 11.06
N LEU A 149 -13.73 -0.79 11.78
CA LEU A 149 -15.04 -0.80 12.44
C LEU A 149 -15.16 0.32 13.47
N HIS A 150 -14.14 0.53 14.28
CA HIS A 150 -14.22 1.47 15.39
C HIS A 150 -13.86 2.91 14.96
N GLU A 151 -12.88 3.08 14.07
CA GLU A 151 -12.31 4.41 13.78
C GLU A 151 -12.70 4.98 12.42
N LYS A 152 -13.11 4.14 11.47
CA LYS A 152 -13.35 4.55 10.08
C LYS A 152 -14.83 4.52 9.71
N LEU A 153 -15.62 3.66 10.35
CA LEU A 153 -17.03 3.45 10.02
C LEU A 153 -17.88 4.73 10.10
N ARG A 154 -17.53 5.65 11.02
CA ARG A 154 -18.19 6.97 11.14
C ARG A 154 -18.31 7.74 9.82
N PHE A 155 -17.35 7.56 8.90
CA PHE A 155 -17.38 8.19 7.57
C PHE A 155 -17.30 7.19 6.41
N ALA A 156 -17.11 5.90 6.69
CA ALA A 156 -16.94 4.91 5.64
C ALA A 156 -18.25 4.69 4.89
N ARG A 157 -18.19 4.76 3.56
CA ARG A 157 -19.30 4.50 2.65
C ARG A 157 -18.81 3.63 1.50
N TRP A 158 -19.69 2.75 1.01
CA TRP A 158 -19.52 1.93 -0.18
C TRP A 158 -20.76 2.12 -1.03
N GLU A 159 -20.89 3.31 -1.61
CA GLU A 159 -22.06 3.73 -2.37
C GLU A 159 -21.76 3.74 -3.88
N LYS A 160 -20.48 3.62 -4.25
CA LYS A 160 -20.01 3.66 -5.64
C LYS A 160 -19.74 2.27 -6.20
N CYS A 161 -20.81 1.57 -6.59
CA CYS A 161 -20.75 0.27 -7.29
C CYS A 161 -20.10 -0.90 -6.49
N ARG A 162 -19.84 -0.74 -5.19
CA ARG A 162 -19.36 -1.81 -4.30
C ARG A 162 -20.31 -1.95 -3.12
N LYS A 163 -20.46 -3.16 -2.60
CA LYS A 163 -21.13 -3.41 -1.31
C LYS A 163 -20.11 -3.31 -0.19
N ALA A 164 -20.56 -2.96 1.01
CA ALA A 164 -19.73 -3.08 2.20
C ALA A 164 -19.26 -4.54 2.40
N PRO A 165 -18.03 -4.76 2.89
CA PRO A 165 -17.55 -6.09 3.26
C PRO A 165 -18.45 -6.78 4.28
N ASN A 166 -18.52 -8.12 4.22
CA ASN A 166 -19.40 -8.93 5.07
C ASN A 166 -19.08 -8.89 6.58
N TRP A 167 -17.87 -8.51 6.95
CA TRP A 167 -17.46 -8.31 8.34
C TRP A 167 -17.88 -6.94 8.90
N ILE A 168 -18.48 -6.09 8.07
CA ILE A 168 -19.09 -4.84 8.53
C ILE A 168 -20.53 -5.12 8.94
N THR A 169 -20.77 -5.06 10.25
CA THR A 169 -22.10 -4.98 10.84
C THR A 169 -22.53 -3.51 10.82
N ILE A 170 -23.59 -3.21 10.07
CA ILE A 170 -24.24 -1.88 10.01
C ILE A 170 -25.45 -1.90 10.92
#